data_AF-A0A4Q4SRZ7-F1
#
_entry.id   AF-A0A4Q4SRZ7-F1
#
_cell.length_a   1.000
_cell.length_b   1.000
_cell.length_c   1.000
_cell.angle_alpha   90.00
_cell.angle_beta   90.00
_cell.angle_gamma   90.00
#
_symmetry.space_group_name_H-M   'P 1'
#
loop_
_entity.id
_entity.type
_entity.pdbx_description
1 polymer ?
#
loop_
_entity_poly.entity_id
_entity_poly.type
_entity_poly.pdbx_seq_one_letter_code
_entity_poly.pdbx_strand_id
1 'polypeptide(L)'
;MATAARTSSVLRSLLCRQQPRAPPSCLSSSSHHQRRWARVHDVRFLATTQASRSVAEKYREKLDRKAREEGLRDIDELRAAYADRIQNLKKKDSVTVPGLDALLADAEPPTPAQPQPQSQPQGITYNPPPPPRPSAPGGSSGGASAVNPLSAILDMDKARALPARELGAVWRLRHAASPTSLCAVIPAATYQGLEATARRHPSFVLPVPRADVGAEMHYLQWVFAADEDGSNRTATVLFTQLAEYKARGEWAQPHTSVTHYWDEGFARDHGIVLMAGNLVEGRGASVQDAQWLVALLQRFYGEEGHGGDAEKRRLLEQFAKGDGGFSVEKLLEESEKLG
;
A
#
# COMPACT_ATOMS: atom_id res chain seq x y z
N MET A 1 39.59 37.00 39.89
CA MET A 1 40.89 37.09 39.18
C MET A 1 41.88 36.19 39.92
N ALA A 2 41.89 34.89 39.65
CA ALA A 2 42.57 34.18 38.54
C ALA A 2 43.99 33.75 38.95
N THR A 3 44.10 32.49 39.36
CA THR A 3 45.29 31.80 39.89
C THR A 3 46.07 31.08 38.80
N ALA A 4 47.39 31.06 38.98
CA ALA A 4 48.44 30.56 38.10
C ALA A 4 48.56 29.02 38.04
N ALA A 5 49.25 28.49 37.02
CA ALA A 5 50.59 27.89 37.16
C ALA A 5 51.04 27.12 35.91
N ARG A 6 52.37 27.15 35.69
CA ARG A 6 53.14 26.65 34.55
C ARG A 6 53.76 25.26 34.86
N THR A 7 53.82 24.43 33.81
CA THR A 7 54.91 23.53 33.35
C THR A 7 55.54 22.47 34.28
N SER A 8 55.72 21.24 33.75
CA SER A 8 57.06 20.67 33.45
C SER A 8 57.00 19.30 32.75
N SER A 9 58.05 19.03 31.96
CA SER A 9 58.39 17.82 31.20
C SER A 9 59.66 17.20 31.79
N VAL A 10 59.81 15.86 31.85
CA VAL A 10 61.09 15.10 31.78
C VAL A 10 60.84 13.64 31.34
N LEU A 11 61.81 13.08 30.59
CA LEU A 11 61.94 11.76 29.95
C LEU A 11 62.65 10.66 30.80
N ARG A 12 62.64 9.41 30.27
CA ARG A 12 63.53 8.20 30.48
C ARG A 12 63.18 7.25 31.64
N SER A 13 63.58 5.96 31.67
CA SER A 13 63.62 4.80 30.74
C SER A 13 64.24 3.59 31.50
N LEU A 14 63.67 2.38 31.33
CA LEU A 14 64.29 1.03 31.24
C LEU A 14 64.75 0.19 32.47
N LEU A 15 64.59 -1.14 32.26
CA LEU A 15 65.17 -2.39 32.85
C LEU A 15 64.41 -3.01 34.06
N CYS A 16 63.98 -4.28 34.18
CA CYS A 16 64.13 -5.62 33.54
C CYS A 16 64.68 -6.64 34.57
N ARG A 17 63.95 -7.74 34.83
CA ARG A 17 64.41 -9.05 35.39
C ARG A 17 63.28 -10.09 35.19
N GLN A 18 63.28 -10.97 34.16
CA GLN A 18 63.86 -12.33 34.05
C GLN A 18 63.55 -13.26 35.24
N GLN A 19 63.18 -14.56 35.17
CA GLN A 19 62.80 -15.64 34.20
C GLN A 19 62.45 -16.91 35.10
N PRO A 20 62.10 -18.18 34.68
CA PRO A 20 62.55 -18.93 33.48
C PRO A 20 61.57 -19.97 32.81
N ARG A 21 61.99 -20.45 31.61
CA ARG A 21 61.90 -21.79 30.90
C ARG A 21 60.87 -22.86 31.36
N ALA A 22 60.30 -23.79 30.57
CA ALA A 22 60.16 -24.17 29.13
C ALA A 22 59.13 -25.36 29.03
N PRO A 23 58.92 -26.09 27.89
CA PRO A 23 57.64 -26.33 27.17
C PRO A 23 56.91 -27.66 27.55
N PRO A 24 55.72 -28.01 26.98
CA PRO A 24 55.72 -28.78 25.72
C PRO A 24 54.49 -28.63 24.80
N SER A 25 54.65 -29.16 23.59
CA SER A 25 53.63 -29.86 22.77
C SER A 25 52.42 -29.11 22.23
N CYS A 26 52.50 -28.87 20.92
CA CYS A 26 51.43 -28.94 19.95
C CYS A 26 50.28 -29.89 20.33
N LEU A 27 49.10 -29.32 20.60
CA LEU A 27 47.82 -30.01 20.39
C LEU A 27 46.84 -29.03 19.75
N SER A 28 46.39 -29.43 18.56
CA SER A 28 45.37 -28.81 17.72
C SER A 28 44.10 -28.51 18.52
N SER A 29 43.85 -27.23 18.81
CA SER A 29 42.51 -26.77 19.18
C SER A 29 41.77 -26.44 17.88
N SER A 30 41.00 -27.43 17.39
CA SER A 30 39.98 -27.20 16.37
C SER A 30 39.02 -26.11 16.88
N SER A 31 39.14 -24.89 16.37
CA SER A 31 38.13 -23.86 16.54
C SER A 31 36.87 -24.29 15.79
N HIS A 32 36.08 -25.15 16.42
CA HIS A 32 34.71 -25.40 16.01
C HIS A 32 33.95 -24.08 16.14
N HIS A 33 33.83 -23.37 15.03
CA HIS A 33 32.93 -22.24 14.89
C HIS A 33 31.52 -22.78 15.08
N GLN A 34 30.96 -22.63 16.28
CA GLN A 34 29.57 -23.00 16.55
C GLN A 34 28.66 -22.01 15.81
N ARG A 35 28.30 -22.35 14.57
CA ARG A 35 27.26 -21.64 13.82
C ARG A 35 25.91 -21.89 14.51
N ARG A 36 25.52 -21.00 15.40
CA ARG A 36 24.14 -20.92 15.89
C ARG A 36 23.30 -20.29 14.78
N TRP A 37 22.59 -21.12 14.04
CA TRP A 37 21.56 -20.65 13.13
C TRP A 37 20.44 -20.04 13.98
N ALA A 38 20.26 -18.72 13.90
CA ALA A 38 19.06 -18.10 14.42
C ALA A 38 17.88 -18.66 13.62
N ARG A 39 16.89 -19.28 14.28
CA ARG A 39 15.61 -19.55 13.64
C ARG A 39 15.02 -18.20 13.26
N VAL A 40 14.94 -17.91 11.97
CA VAL A 40 14.20 -16.76 11.47
C VAL A 40 12.74 -17.07 11.73
N HIS A 41 12.23 -16.56 12.85
CA HIS A 41 10.80 -16.54 13.08
C HIS A 41 10.20 -15.55 12.09
N ASP A 42 9.28 -16.02 11.26
CA ASP A 42 8.53 -15.16 10.37
C ASP A 42 7.71 -14.18 11.23
N VAL A 43 8.28 -12.98 11.43
CA VAL A 43 7.73 -11.95 12.32
C VAL A 43 6.35 -11.51 11.83
N ARG A 44 6.09 -11.66 10.53
CA ARG A 44 4.80 -11.38 9.89
C ARG A 44 3.74 -12.42 10.29
N PHE A 45 4.13 -13.70 10.37
CA PHE A 45 3.23 -14.75 10.86
C PHE A 45 2.94 -14.60 12.35
N LEU A 46 3.95 -14.29 13.18
CA LEU A 46 3.73 -14.09 14.62
C LEU A 46 2.94 -12.83 14.94
N ALA A 47 3.20 -11.69 14.28
CA ALA A 47 2.51 -10.44 14.55
C ALA A 47 1.01 -10.50 14.15
N THR A 48 0.70 -11.05 12.97
CA THR A 48 -0.69 -11.12 12.48
C THR A 48 -1.50 -12.21 13.21
N THR A 49 -0.88 -13.34 13.56
CA THR A 49 -1.58 -14.40 14.32
C THR A 49 -1.73 -14.08 15.81
N GLN A 50 -0.81 -13.31 16.42
CA GLN A 50 -1.00 -12.86 17.80
C GLN A 50 -2.09 -11.80 17.91
N ALA A 51 -2.17 -10.87 16.95
CA ALA A 51 -3.26 -9.89 16.91
C ALA A 51 -4.63 -10.59 16.77
N SER A 52 -4.77 -11.57 15.86
CA SER A 52 -6.04 -12.31 15.69
C SER A 52 -6.41 -13.17 16.91
N ARG A 53 -5.42 -13.81 17.56
CA ARG A 53 -5.62 -14.53 18.84
C ARG A 53 -6.06 -13.59 19.96
N SER A 54 -5.43 -12.42 20.11
CA SER A 54 -5.81 -11.45 21.14
C SER A 54 -7.23 -10.93 20.95
N VAL A 55 -7.67 -10.80 19.70
CA VAL A 55 -9.02 -10.37 19.35
C VAL A 55 -10.00 -11.49 19.65
N ALA A 56 -9.71 -12.73 19.24
CA ALA A 56 -10.55 -13.90 19.53
C ALA A 56 -10.72 -14.13 21.05
N GLU A 57 -9.67 -13.97 21.84
CA GLU A 57 -9.72 -14.07 23.30
C GLU A 57 -10.62 -12.99 23.93
N LYS A 58 -10.50 -11.73 23.49
CA LYS A 58 -11.38 -10.63 23.94
C LYS A 58 -12.85 -10.89 23.63
N TYR A 59 -13.15 -11.47 22.47
CA TYR A 59 -14.53 -11.82 22.11
C TYR A 59 -15.03 -13.03 22.91
N ARG A 60 -14.17 -14.03 23.13
CA ARG A 60 -14.50 -15.18 23.99
C ARG A 60 -14.81 -14.75 25.42
N GLU A 61 -14.03 -13.84 25.99
CA GLU A 61 -14.27 -13.31 27.34
C GLU A 61 -15.59 -12.52 27.42
N LYS A 62 -15.93 -11.75 26.38
CA LYS A 62 -17.23 -11.05 26.31
C LYS A 62 -18.40 -12.02 26.24
N LEU A 63 -18.28 -13.11 25.49
CA LEU A 63 -19.31 -14.15 25.41
C LEU A 63 -19.45 -14.89 26.75
N ASP A 64 -18.34 -15.19 27.41
CA ASP A 64 -18.35 -15.84 28.73
C ASP A 64 -18.97 -14.93 29.80
N ARG A 65 -18.64 -13.63 29.79
CA ARG A 65 -19.28 -12.64 30.66
C ARG A 65 -20.79 -12.57 30.43
N LYS A 66 -21.22 -12.57 29.16
CA LYS A 66 -22.63 -12.54 28.81
C LYS A 66 -23.37 -13.82 29.22
N ALA A 67 -22.73 -14.99 29.06
CA ALA A 67 -23.25 -16.26 29.55
C ALA A 67 -23.48 -16.20 31.06
N ARG A 68 -22.51 -15.69 31.83
CA ARG A 68 -22.62 -15.52 33.29
C ARG A 68 -23.70 -14.51 33.70
N GLU A 69 -23.85 -13.40 32.99
CA GLU A 69 -24.92 -12.42 33.23
C GLU A 69 -26.32 -13.01 33.04
N GLU A 70 -26.48 -13.93 32.08
CA GLU A 70 -27.73 -14.64 31.82
C GLU A 70 -27.89 -15.92 32.66
N GLY A 71 -26.93 -16.21 33.55
CA GLY A 71 -26.96 -17.39 34.42
C GLY A 71 -26.68 -18.72 33.72
N LEU A 72 -26.12 -18.68 32.51
CA LEU A 72 -25.74 -19.85 31.71
C LEU A 72 -24.31 -20.28 32.05
N ARG A 73 -24.02 -21.58 31.96
CA ARG A 73 -22.77 -22.16 32.47
C ARG A 73 -21.63 -22.09 31.46
N ASP A 74 -21.94 -22.10 30.17
CA ASP A 74 -20.97 -22.05 29.09
C ASP A 74 -21.48 -21.26 27.87
N ILE A 75 -20.58 -21.03 26.92
CA ILE A 75 -20.85 -20.30 25.67
C ILE A 75 -21.77 -21.12 24.75
N ASP A 76 -21.79 -22.44 24.87
CA ASP A 76 -22.60 -23.33 24.03
C ASP A 76 -24.09 -23.27 24.41
N GLU A 77 -24.40 -23.20 25.71
CA GLU A 77 -25.74 -22.91 26.23
C GLU A 77 -26.23 -21.52 25.80
N LEU A 78 -25.36 -20.50 25.81
CA LEU A 78 -25.68 -19.16 25.31
C LEU A 78 -25.98 -19.20 23.79
N ARG A 79 -25.20 -19.94 23.03
CA ARG A 79 -25.43 -20.13 21.59
C ARG A 79 -26.75 -20.85 21.32
N ALA A 80 -27.10 -21.85 22.13
CA ALA A 80 -28.37 -22.56 22.03
C ALA A 80 -29.56 -21.65 22.38
N ALA A 81 -29.47 -20.88 23.47
CA ALA A 81 -30.51 -19.93 23.89
C ALA A 81 -30.79 -18.85 22.83
N TYR A 82 -29.77 -18.43 22.10
CA TYR A 82 -29.87 -17.42 21.04
C TYR A 82 -29.97 -18.01 19.62
N ALA A 83 -30.07 -19.34 19.46
CA ALA A 83 -30.04 -20.00 18.16
C ALA A 83 -31.13 -19.47 17.21
N ASP A 84 -32.35 -19.32 17.69
CA ASP A 84 -33.49 -18.84 16.89
C ASP A 84 -33.31 -17.38 16.47
N ARG A 85 -32.76 -16.54 17.37
CA ARG A 85 -32.45 -15.13 17.06
C ARG A 85 -31.33 -15.02 16.04
N ILE A 86 -30.31 -15.86 16.15
CA ILE A 86 -29.20 -15.95 15.18
C ILE A 86 -29.74 -16.37 13.82
N GLN A 87 -30.62 -17.38 13.75
CA GLN A 87 -31.23 -17.79 12.49
C GLN A 87 -32.12 -16.70 11.87
N ASN A 88 -32.90 -15.98 12.66
CA ASN A 88 -33.73 -14.89 12.16
C ASN A 88 -32.90 -13.72 11.65
N LEU A 89 -31.80 -13.36 12.33
CA LEU A 89 -30.87 -12.34 11.84
C LEU A 89 -30.15 -12.80 10.56
N LYS A 90 -29.68 -14.06 10.51
CA LYS A 90 -29.09 -14.63 9.30
C LYS A 90 -30.03 -14.63 8.10
N LYS A 91 -31.32 -14.92 8.30
CA LYS A 91 -32.34 -14.86 7.24
C LYS A 91 -32.69 -13.42 6.82
N LYS A 92 -32.59 -12.46 7.75
CA LYS A 92 -32.82 -11.05 7.49
C LYS A 92 -31.64 -10.40 6.74
N ASP A 93 -30.42 -10.85 7.05
CA ASP A 93 -29.18 -10.30 6.52
C ASP A 93 -28.63 -11.11 5.32
N SER A 94 -29.30 -12.19 4.90
CA SER A 94 -28.91 -12.99 3.74
C SER A 94 -29.21 -12.26 2.42
N VAL A 95 -28.36 -11.29 2.10
CA VAL A 95 -27.95 -11.01 0.73
C VAL A 95 -26.96 -12.11 0.33
N THR A 96 -27.33 -12.89 -0.67
CA THR A 96 -26.69 -14.12 -1.11
C THR A 96 -25.26 -13.89 -1.58
N VAL A 97 -24.27 -14.35 -0.80
CA VAL A 97 -22.90 -14.62 -1.29
C VAL A 97 -22.70 -16.15 -1.30
N PRO A 98 -22.72 -16.80 -2.46
CA PRO A 98 -22.49 -18.25 -2.54
C PRO A 98 -21.07 -18.59 -2.06
N GLY A 99 -20.94 -19.43 -1.03
CA GLY A 99 -19.65 -19.99 -0.58
C GLY A 99 -19.24 -19.67 0.86
N LEU A 100 -19.94 -18.79 1.59
CA LEU A 100 -19.60 -18.46 2.97
C LEU A 100 -19.97 -19.56 3.98
N ASP A 101 -21.04 -20.32 3.70
CA ASP A 101 -21.51 -21.41 4.58
C ASP A 101 -20.52 -22.59 4.68
N ALA A 102 -19.68 -22.79 3.66
CA ALA A 102 -18.68 -23.88 3.66
C ALA A 102 -17.46 -23.59 4.56
N LEU A 103 -17.20 -22.33 4.91
CA LEU A 103 -16.08 -21.92 5.77
C LEU A 103 -16.45 -21.82 7.25
N LEU A 104 -17.75 -21.88 7.58
CA LEU A 104 -18.27 -21.71 8.94
C LEU A 104 -18.82 -23.00 9.57
N ALA A 105 -18.70 -24.13 8.86
CA ALA A 105 -19.00 -25.45 9.42
C ALA A 105 -17.82 -25.92 10.29
N ASP A 106 -17.98 -25.80 11.61
CA ASP A 106 -17.10 -26.39 12.62
C ASP A 106 -17.02 -27.93 12.42
N ALA A 107 -15.79 -28.44 12.34
CA ALA A 107 -15.50 -29.86 12.19
C ALA A 107 -15.74 -30.60 13.52
N GLU A 108 -16.58 -31.64 13.50
CA GLU A 108 -16.68 -32.63 14.58
C GLU A 108 -15.42 -33.52 14.65
N PRO A 109 -15.03 -34.00 15.84
CA PRO A 109 -13.85 -34.82 16.05
C PRO A 109 -14.06 -36.28 15.57
N PRO A 110 -13.07 -36.94 14.93
CA PRO A 110 -13.23 -38.32 14.48
C PRO A 110 -12.88 -39.35 15.56
N THR A 111 -13.78 -40.32 15.78
CA THR A 111 -13.52 -41.60 16.47
C THR A 111 -13.40 -42.76 15.44
N PRO A 112 -12.80 -43.92 15.79
CA PRO A 112 -11.83 -44.60 14.94
C PRO A 112 -12.39 -45.82 14.18
N ALA A 113 -11.94 -46.01 12.94
CA ALA A 113 -12.08 -47.26 12.20
C ALA A 113 -10.71 -47.76 11.72
N GLN A 114 -10.38 -49.00 12.10
CA GLN A 114 -9.29 -49.85 11.58
C GLN A 114 -9.80 -50.68 10.35
N PRO A 115 -8.96 -51.50 9.67
CA PRO A 115 -7.65 -51.24 9.07
C PRO A 115 -7.48 -51.82 7.63
N GLN A 116 -6.42 -51.36 6.93
CA GLN A 116 -5.54 -52.06 5.95
C GLN A 116 -5.36 -51.35 4.57
N PRO A 117 -4.22 -51.53 3.86
CA PRO A 117 -2.89 -52.03 4.27
C PRO A 117 -1.74 -51.04 4.00
N GLN A 118 -0.62 -51.35 4.67
CA GLN A 118 0.64 -50.60 4.73
C GLN A 118 1.38 -50.49 3.39
N SER A 119 2.03 -49.35 3.17
CA SER A 119 3.28 -49.26 2.42
C SER A 119 4.22 -48.32 3.19
N GLN A 120 5.42 -48.83 3.48
CA GLN A 120 6.47 -48.18 4.26
C GLN A 120 7.12 -46.99 3.53
N PRO A 121 7.83 -46.10 4.26
CA PRO A 121 8.14 -44.75 3.82
C PRO A 121 9.41 -44.70 2.98
N GLN A 122 9.31 -44.22 1.74
CA GLN A 122 10.45 -43.65 1.04
C GLN A 122 10.50 -42.15 1.36
N GLY A 123 11.59 -41.73 2.00
CA GLY A 123 11.88 -40.34 2.28
C GLY A 123 11.96 -39.55 0.98
N ILE A 124 10.93 -38.75 0.73
CA ILE A 124 10.98 -37.70 -0.28
C ILE A 124 11.49 -36.46 0.43
N THR A 125 12.75 -36.14 0.17
CA THR A 125 13.32 -34.82 0.41
C THR A 125 12.47 -33.81 -0.35
N TYR A 126 11.50 -33.17 0.33
CA TYR A 126 10.78 -32.03 -0.20
C TYR A 126 11.74 -30.84 -0.22
N ASN A 127 12.42 -30.68 -1.34
CA ASN A 127 13.03 -29.40 -1.68
C ASN A 127 11.86 -28.47 -2.06
N PRO A 128 11.61 -27.38 -1.31
CA PRO A 128 10.56 -26.43 -1.69
C PRO A 128 10.85 -25.93 -3.11
N PRO A 129 9.85 -25.87 -4.01
CA PRO A 129 10.05 -25.29 -5.31
C PRO A 129 10.56 -23.84 -5.12
N PRO A 130 11.54 -23.39 -5.92
CA PRO A 130 11.94 -22.00 -5.88
C PRO A 130 10.71 -21.12 -6.13
N PRO A 131 10.63 -19.93 -5.52
CA PRO A 131 9.51 -19.02 -5.71
C PRO A 131 9.27 -18.83 -7.22
N PRO A 132 8.02 -18.75 -7.69
CA PRO A 132 7.74 -18.50 -9.09
C PRO A 132 8.48 -17.23 -9.48
N ARG A 133 9.49 -17.39 -10.33
CA ARG A 133 10.15 -16.28 -10.99
C ARG A 133 9.03 -15.56 -11.75
N PRO A 134 8.88 -14.23 -11.61
CA PRO A 134 7.82 -13.51 -12.29
C PRO A 134 7.85 -13.92 -13.76
N SER A 135 6.71 -14.41 -14.26
CA SER A 135 6.52 -14.73 -15.66
C SER A 135 7.01 -13.54 -16.45
N ALA A 136 8.12 -13.71 -17.15
CA ALA A 136 8.61 -12.71 -18.07
C ALA A 136 7.46 -12.36 -19.02
N PRO A 137 7.12 -11.08 -19.22
CA PRO A 137 6.34 -10.72 -20.38
C PRO A 137 7.14 -11.20 -21.59
N GLY A 138 6.51 -12.04 -22.41
CA GLY A 138 7.09 -12.47 -23.66
C GLY A 138 7.49 -11.24 -24.48
N GLY A 139 8.81 -11.11 -24.69
CA GLY A 139 9.45 -10.40 -25.79
C GLY A 139 8.95 -9.01 -26.15
N SER A 140 9.55 -7.98 -25.57
CA SER A 140 10.44 -7.08 -26.34
C SER A 140 11.34 -6.29 -25.40
N SER A 141 12.50 -5.97 -25.92
CA SER A 141 13.71 -5.43 -25.30
C SER A 141 13.57 -4.03 -24.67
N GLY A 142 14.33 -3.80 -23.59
CA GLY A 142 14.64 -2.47 -23.05
C GLY A 142 13.77 -2.09 -21.86
N GLY A 143 14.30 -1.30 -20.91
CA GLY A 143 13.59 -0.85 -19.71
C GLY A 143 12.39 0.04 -20.01
N ALA A 144 11.31 -0.54 -20.54
CA ALA A 144 10.10 0.17 -20.89
C ALA A 144 9.22 0.36 -19.64
N SER A 145 8.99 1.63 -19.30
CA SER A 145 7.96 2.08 -18.35
C SER A 145 6.64 1.32 -18.59
N ALA A 146 5.99 0.84 -17.52
CA ALA A 146 4.66 0.20 -17.57
C ALA A 146 3.56 1.13 -18.12
N VAL A 147 3.88 2.42 -18.29
CA VAL A 147 3.01 3.48 -18.82
C VAL A 147 3.47 3.83 -20.23
N ASN A 148 2.52 3.85 -21.17
CA ASN A 148 2.79 4.26 -22.55
C ASN A 148 3.39 5.67 -22.59
N PRO A 149 4.52 5.90 -23.26
CA PRO A 149 5.08 7.24 -23.39
C PRO A 149 4.19 8.13 -24.26
N LEU A 150 4.31 9.45 -24.09
CA LEU A 150 3.51 10.42 -24.84
C LEU A 150 3.71 10.30 -26.36
N SER A 151 4.92 9.96 -26.80
CA SER A 151 5.27 9.72 -28.20
C SER A 151 4.55 8.52 -28.83
N ALA A 152 4.04 7.58 -28.03
CA ALA A 152 3.20 6.49 -28.51
C ALA A 152 1.74 6.91 -28.71
N ILE A 153 1.33 8.07 -28.16
CA ILE A 153 -0.04 8.58 -28.19
C ILE A 153 -0.18 9.70 -29.23
N LEU A 154 0.82 10.58 -29.31
CA LEU A 154 0.86 11.73 -30.22
C LEU A 154 2.17 11.74 -31.02
N ASP A 155 2.08 12.20 -32.26
CA ASP A 155 3.23 12.57 -33.07
C ASP A 155 3.83 13.87 -32.52
N MET A 156 4.98 13.75 -31.86
CA MET A 156 5.59 14.84 -31.09
C MET A 156 6.00 16.03 -31.96
N ASP A 157 6.47 15.78 -33.19
CA ASP A 157 6.90 16.85 -34.10
C ASP A 157 5.71 17.70 -34.53
N LYS A 158 4.60 17.04 -34.89
CA LYS A 158 3.35 17.73 -35.22
C LYS A 158 2.74 18.42 -34.01
N ALA A 159 2.73 17.76 -32.87
CA ALA A 159 2.12 18.28 -31.65
C ALA A 159 2.82 19.53 -31.13
N ARG A 160 4.15 19.61 -31.22
CA ARG A 160 4.93 20.79 -30.80
C ARG A 160 4.68 22.01 -31.69
N ALA A 161 4.36 21.80 -32.96
CA ALA A 161 4.04 22.87 -33.91
C ALA A 161 2.65 23.48 -33.71
N LEU A 162 1.74 22.79 -33.01
CA LEU A 162 0.37 23.25 -32.78
C LEU A 162 0.30 24.19 -31.58
N PRO A 163 -0.51 25.27 -31.62
CA PRO A 163 -0.75 26.11 -30.46
C PRO A 163 -1.53 25.34 -29.38
N ALA A 164 -1.33 25.72 -28.11
CA ALA A 164 -1.93 25.07 -26.93
C ALA A 164 -3.43 24.76 -27.06
N ARG A 165 -4.22 25.67 -27.64
CA ARG A 165 -5.67 25.49 -27.84
C ARG A 165 -5.98 24.34 -28.80
N GLU A 166 -5.27 24.25 -29.92
CA GLU A 166 -5.46 23.22 -30.93
C GLU A 166 -4.94 21.87 -30.42
N LEU A 167 -3.77 21.86 -29.78
CA LEU A 167 -3.23 20.67 -29.12
C LEU A 167 -4.21 20.12 -28.08
N GLY A 168 -4.83 20.99 -27.28
CA GLY A 168 -5.87 20.60 -26.34
C GLY A 168 -7.15 20.07 -27.00
N ALA A 169 -7.52 20.59 -28.17
CA ALA A 169 -8.65 20.07 -28.94
C ALA A 169 -8.36 18.67 -29.50
N VAL A 170 -7.17 18.47 -30.07
CA VAL A 170 -6.69 17.16 -30.55
C VAL A 170 -6.66 16.15 -29.41
N TRP A 171 -6.15 16.55 -28.24
CA TRP A 171 -6.10 15.69 -27.06
C TRP A 171 -7.49 15.24 -26.60
N ARG A 172 -8.45 16.17 -26.49
CA ARG A 172 -9.83 15.81 -26.13
C ARG A 172 -10.48 14.91 -27.18
N LEU A 173 -10.30 15.23 -28.47
CA LEU A 173 -10.86 14.43 -29.57
C LEU A 173 -10.33 12.99 -29.55
N ARG A 174 -9.05 12.80 -29.23
CA ARG A 174 -8.41 11.48 -29.14
C ARG A 174 -9.07 10.57 -28.11
N HIS A 175 -9.55 11.14 -27.01
CA HIS A 175 -10.17 10.41 -25.90
C HIS A 175 -11.71 10.43 -25.95
N ALA A 176 -12.33 11.30 -26.75
CA ALA A 176 -13.79 11.48 -26.81
C ALA A 176 -14.59 10.21 -27.17
N ALA A 177 -14.00 9.26 -27.90
CA ALA A 177 -14.67 8.03 -28.29
C ALA A 177 -14.90 7.04 -27.13
N SER A 178 -14.15 7.18 -26.03
CA SER A 178 -14.19 6.23 -24.91
C SER A 178 -14.96 6.82 -23.73
N PRO A 179 -16.13 6.26 -23.34
CA PRO A 179 -16.96 6.80 -22.26
C PRO A 179 -16.31 6.68 -20.88
N THR A 180 -15.37 5.74 -20.72
CA THR A 180 -14.62 5.50 -19.48
C THR A 180 -13.33 6.32 -19.38
N SER A 181 -13.02 7.11 -20.41
CA SER A 181 -11.77 7.88 -20.45
C SER A 181 -11.95 9.25 -19.79
N LEU A 182 -10.87 9.69 -19.13
CA LEU A 182 -10.75 11.03 -18.60
C LEU A 182 -9.64 11.74 -19.37
N CYS A 183 -9.83 13.01 -19.71
CA CYS A 183 -8.76 13.80 -20.31
C CYS A 183 -8.82 15.25 -19.81
N ALA A 184 -7.65 15.85 -19.65
CA ALA A 184 -7.54 17.25 -19.28
C ALA A 184 -6.26 17.87 -19.87
N VAL A 185 -6.27 19.20 -19.97
CA VAL A 185 -5.10 20.01 -20.29
C VAL A 185 -4.90 20.93 -19.10
N ILE A 186 -3.76 20.79 -18.43
CA ILE A 186 -3.48 21.43 -17.15
C ILE A 186 -2.39 22.48 -17.37
N PRO A 187 -2.51 23.71 -16.85
CA PRO A 187 -1.43 24.67 -16.89
C PRO A 187 -0.16 24.11 -16.21
N ALA A 188 0.99 24.25 -16.88
CA ALA A 188 2.25 23.70 -16.41
C ALA A 188 2.64 24.22 -15.02
N ALA A 189 2.41 25.50 -14.75
CA ALA A 189 2.66 26.11 -13.44
C ALA A 189 1.84 25.44 -12.32
N THR A 190 0.54 25.21 -12.54
CA THR A 190 -0.33 24.54 -11.56
C THR A 190 0.12 23.10 -11.32
N TYR A 191 0.50 22.39 -12.38
CA TYR A 191 0.94 21.00 -12.27
C TYR A 191 2.28 20.86 -11.51
N GLN A 192 3.22 21.79 -11.68
CA GLN A 192 4.52 21.73 -10.98
C GLN A 192 4.35 21.73 -9.45
N GLY A 193 3.49 22.62 -8.92
CA GLY A 193 3.20 22.66 -7.48
C GLY A 193 2.52 21.39 -6.97
N LEU A 194 1.58 20.86 -7.77
CA LEU A 194 0.89 19.61 -7.50
C LEU A 194 1.89 18.43 -7.47
N GLU A 195 2.78 18.34 -8.46
CA GLU A 195 3.78 17.29 -8.57
C GLU A 195 4.80 17.37 -7.42
N ALA A 196 5.24 18.57 -7.03
CA ALA A 196 6.15 18.75 -5.89
C ALA A 196 5.52 18.25 -4.58
N THR A 197 4.23 18.47 -4.40
CA THR A 197 3.47 17.93 -3.25
C THR A 197 3.31 16.41 -3.36
N ALA A 198 3.00 15.91 -4.56
CA ALA A 198 2.86 14.48 -4.83
C ALA A 198 4.14 13.68 -4.57
N ARG A 199 5.31 14.24 -4.88
CA ARG A 199 6.61 13.59 -4.62
C ARG A 199 6.92 13.50 -3.12
N ARG A 200 6.45 14.46 -2.32
CA ARG A 200 6.60 14.45 -0.85
C ARG A 200 5.59 13.53 -0.17
N HIS A 201 4.39 13.43 -0.73
CA HIS A 201 3.27 12.67 -0.20
C HIS A 201 2.71 11.75 -1.29
N PRO A 202 3.38 10.64 -1.64
CA PRO A 202 3.00 9.82 -2.79
C PRO A 202 1.75 8.97 -2.58
N SER A 203 1.19 8.93 -1.37
CA SER A 203 -0.02 8.19 -1.08
C SER A 203 -0.98 8.98 -0.20
N PHE A 204 -2.27 8.77 -0.41
CA PHE A 204 -3.33 9.37 0.37
C PHE A 204 -4.61 8.53 0.32
N VAL A 205 -5.64 8.95 1.05
CA VAL A 205 -6.99 8.37 0.98
C VAL A 205 -7.99 9.47 0.68
N LEU A 206 -8.95 9.17 -0.20
CA LEU A 206 -9.97 10.11 -0.62
C LEU A 206 -11.37 9.50 -0.44
N PRO A 207 -12.32 10.26 0.13
CA PRO A 207 -13.69 9.80 0.25
C PRO A 207 -14.50 10.08 -1.01
N VAL A 208 -15.33 9.12 -1.39
CA VAL A 208 -16.37 9.31 -2.41
C VAL A 208 -17.73 9.12 -1.73
N PRO A 209 -18.63 10.12 -1.78
CA PRO A 209 -19.96 9.99 -1.20
C PRO A 209 -20.78 8.85 -1.84
N ARG A 210 -21.55 8.13 -1.01
CA ARG A 210 -22.51 7.09 -1.37
C ARG A 210 -23.82 7.39 -0.64
N ALA A 211 -24.94 7.35 -1.36
CA ALA A 211 -26.24 7.71 -0.79
C ALA A 211 -26.64 6.83 0.42
N ASP A 212 -26.24 5.55 0.41
CA ASP A 212 -26.82 4.56 1.32
C ASP A 212 -25.85 4.09 2.43
N VAL A 213 -24.54 4.27 2.22
CA VAL A 213 -23.47 3.67 3.05
C VAL A 213 -22.53 4.74 3.64
N GLY A 214 -22.82 6.02 3.40
CA GLY A 214 -21.96 7.13 3.82
C GLY A 214 -20.87 7.41 2.80
N ALA A 215 -19.59 7.40 3.20
CA ALA A 215 -18.48 7.65 2.28
C ALA A 215 -17.65 6.38 2.05
N GLU A 216 -17.37 6.10 0.79
CA GLU A 216 -16.45 5.03 0.41
C GLU A 216 -15.03 5.57 0.26
N MET A 217 -14.09 4.98 0.99
CA MET A 217 -12.69 5.40 0.97
C MET A 217 -11.94 4.74 -0.17
N HIS A 218 -11.17 5.54 -0.89
CA HIS A 218 -10.34 5.12 -2.00
C HIS A 218 -8.89 5.47 -1.70
N TYR A 219 -8.01 4.49 -1.89
CA TYR A 219 -6.57 4.67 -1.77
C TYR A 219 -6.02 5.29 -3.06
N LEU A 220 -5.24 6.35 -2.89
CA LEU A 220 -4.55 7.06 -3.94
C LEU A 220 -3.07 6.76 -3.84
N GLN A 221 -2.45 6.38 -4.96
CA GLN A 221 -1.01 6.19 -5.05
C GLN A 221 -0.43 6.84 -6.30
N TRP A 222 0.65 7.60 -6.13
CA TRP A 222 1.47 8.16 -7.20
C TRP A 222 2.60 7.22 -7.60
N VAL A 223 2.79 7.07 -8.91
CA VAL A 223 3.91 6.37 -9.54
C VAL A 223 4.56 7.34 -10.51
N PHE A 224 5.86 7.58 -10.35
CA PHE A 224 6.62 8.50 -11.18
C PHE A 224 7.56 7.71 -12.08
N ALA A 225 7.59 8.07 -13.36
CA ALA A 225 8.62 7.63 -14.30
C ALA A 225 9.17 8.84 -15.05
N ALA A 226 10.42 8.76 -15.47
CA ALA A 226 11.09 9.79 -16.24
C ALA A 226 12.01 9.12 -17.26
N ASP A 227 12.18 9.78 -18.41
CA ASP A 227 13.16 9.37 -19.41
C ASP A 227 14.58 9.67 -18.89
N GLU A 228 15.59 9.00 -19.44
CA GLU A 228 16.99 9.14 -18.98
C GLU A 228 17.50 10.58 -19.06
N ASP A 229 17.08 11.31 -20.10
CA ASP A 229 17.47 12.71 -20.34
C ASP A 229 16.68 13.72 -19.49
N GLY A 230 15.63 13.28 -18.79
CA GLY A 230 14.78 14.11 -17.93
C GLY A 230 13.84 15.07 -18.66
N SER A 231 13.91 15.17 -20.00
CA SER A 231 13.04 16.04 -20.81
C SER A 231 11.57 15.65 -20.76
N ASN A 232 11.29 14.35 -20.62
CA ASN A 232 9.93 13.83 -20.45
C ASN A 232 9.80 13.05 -19.15
N ARG A 233 8.64 13.19 -18.52
CA ARG A 233 8.30 12.44 -17.33
C ARG A 233 6.80 12.21 -17.23
N THR A 234 6.43 11.10 -16.61
CA THR A 234 5.05 10.72 -16.36
C THR A 234 4.81 10.59 -14.87
N ALA A 235 3.64 11.04 -14.43
CA ALA A 235 3.15 10.81 -13.08
C ALA A 235 1.76 10.16 -13.17
N THR A 236 1.70 8.88 -12.82
CA THR A 236 0.48 8.09 -12.85
C THR A 236 -0.10 7.97 -11.45
N VAL A 237 -1.36 8.35 -11.31
CA VAL A 237 -2.18 8.20 -10.11
C VAL A 237 -3.02 6.95 -10.27
N LEU A 238 -2.95 6.07 -9.27
CA LEU A 238 -3.77 4.87 -9.17
C LEU A 238 -4.78 5.07 -8.07
N PHE A 239 -6.06 4.90 -8.39
CA PHE A 239 -7.15 4.89 -7.43
C PHE A 239 -7.65 3.45 -7.28
N THR A 240 -7.66 2.99 -6.03
CA THR A 240 -8.07 1.64 -5.65
C THR A 240 -9.07 1.74 -4.50
N GLN A 241 -10.15 0.98 -4.53
CA GLN A 241 -11.07 0.91 -3.39
C GLN A 241 -10.31 0.42 -2.15
N LEU A 242 -10.49 1.09 -1.00
CA LEU A 242 -9.76 0.72 0.21
C LEU A 242 -10.16 -0.68 0.70
N ALA A 243 -11.41 -1.10 0.48
CA ALA A 243 -11.88 -2.44 0.78
C ALA A 243 -11.13 -3.51 -0.03
N GLU A 244 -10.96 -3.29 -1.35
CA GLU A 244 -10.21 -4.17 -2.25
C GLU A 244 -8.72 -4.22 -1.86
N TYR A 245 -8.13 -3.06 -1.53
CA TYR A 245 -6.75 -2.99 -1.06
C TYR A 245 -6.53 -3.74 0.26
N LYS A 246 -7.49 -3.66 1.20
CA LYS A 246 -7.43 -4.43 2.44
C LYS A 246 -7.58 -5.93 2.22
N ALA A 247 -8.37 -6.34 1.23
CA ALA A 247 -8.59 -7.76 0.91
C ALA A 247 -7.40 -8.40 0.17
N ARG A 248 -6.74 -7.67 -0.74
CA ARG A 248 -5.73 -8.23 -1.65
C ARG A 248 -4.32 -7.65 -1.51
N GLY A 249 -4.14 -6.57 -0.74
CA GLY A 249 -2.87 -5.90 -0.55
C GLY A 249 -2.27 -5.43 -1.88
N GLU A 250 -1.03 -5.83 -2.15
CA GLU A 250 -0.28 -5.49 -3.36
C GLU A 250 -0.91 -6.01 -4.67
N TRP A 251 -1.78 -7.02 -4.57
CA TRP A 251 -2.50 -7.60 -5.72
C TRP A 251 -3.82 -6.90 -6.00
N ALA A 252 -4.16 -5.86 -5.22
CA ALA A 252 -5.35 -5.06 -5.46
C ALA A 252 -5.20 -4.30 -6.77
N GLN A 253 -6.24 -4.39 -7.60
CA GLN A 253 -6.24 -3.78 -8.92
C GLN A 253 -6.95 -2.42 -8.86
N PRO A 254 -6.31 -1.34 -9.32
CA PRO A 254 -6.93 -0.03 -9.34
C PRO A 254 -8.13 -0.03 -10.29
N HIS A 255 -9.18 0.68 -9.91
CA HIS A 255 -10.33 0.91 -10.78
C HIS A 255 -10.06 2.07 -11.74
N THR A 256 -9.33 3.09 -11.31
CA THR A 256 -9.00 4.26 -12.13
C THR A 256 -7.50 4.48 -12.16
N SER A 257 -6.97 4.72 -13.36
CA SER A 257 -5.59 5.19 -13.55
C SER A 257 -5.61 6.54 -14.27
N VAL A 258 -4.80 7.49 -13.81
CA VAL A 258 -4.69 8.84 -14.40
C VAL A 258 -3.22 9.20 -14.56
N THR A 259 -2.76 9.36 -15.80
CA THR A 259 -1.38 9.71 -16.13
C THR A 259 -1.28 11.16 -16.57
N HIS A 260 -0.35 11.88 -15.95
CA HIS A 260 0.07 13.21 -16.34
C HIS A 260 1.35 13.09 -17.17
N TYR A 261 1.34 13.68 -18.35
CA TYR A 261 2.44 13.67 -19.31
C TYR A 261 3.11 15.04 -19.33
N TRP A 262 4.28 15.11 -18.73
CA TRP A 262 5.14 16.28 -18.80
C TRP A 262 6.13 16.11 -19.95
N ASP A 263 6.08 17.05 -20.90
CA ASP A 263 7.08 17.24 -21.95
C ASP A 263 7.64 18.67 -21.79
N GLU A 264 8.96 18.79 -21.80
CA GLU A 264 9.65 20.08 -21.62
C GLU A 264 9.24 21.12 -22.69
N GLY A 265 9.06 20.69 -23.94
CA GLY A 265 8.62 21.57 -25.03
C GLY A 265 7.20 22.08 -24.81
N PHE A 266 6.26 21.20 -24.44
CA PHE A 266 4.89 21.61 -24.11
C PHE A 266 4.81 22.53 -22.89
N ALA A 267 5.59 22.24 -21.87
CA ALA A 267 5.62 23.07 -20.66
C ALA A 267 6.24 24.45 -20.93
N ARG A 268 7.35 24.51 -21.69
CA ARG A 268 8.07 25.77 -21.95
C ARG A 268 7.38 26.62 -23.02
N ASP A 269 6.99 26.01 -24.12
CA ASP A 269 6.53 26.75 -25.32
C ASP A 269 5.01 26.99 -25.28
N HIS A 270 4.25 26.05 -24.70
CA HIS A 270 2.78 26.10 -24.65
C HIS A 270 2.22 26.31 -23.24
N GLY A 271 3.04 26.15 -22.19
CA GLY A 271 2.60 26.32 -20.81
C GLY A 271 1.63 25.25 -20.32
N ILE A 272 1.62 24.04 -20.92
CA ILE A 272 0.63 23.00 -20.62
C ILE A 272 1.24 21.62 -20.33
N VAL A 273 0.45 20.82 -19.62
CA VAL A 273 0.66 19.40 -19.32
C VAL A 273 -0.60 18.64 -19.74
N LEU A 274 -0.42 17.50 -20.38
CA LEU A 274 -1.54 16.68 -20.83
C LEU A 274 -1.85 15.60 -19.80
N MET A 275 -3.12 15.36 -19.53
CA MET A 275 -3.59 14.32 -18.62
C MET A 275 -4.52 13.38 -19.37
N ALA A 276 -4.29 12.07 -19.25
CA ALA A 276 -5.25 11.05 -19.66
C ALA A 276 -5.44 10.02 -18.55
N GLY A 277 -6.67 9.61 -18.35
CA GLY A 277 -7.03 8.54 -17.45
C GLY A 277 -8.03 7.58 -18.06
N ASN A 278 -8.15 6.41 -17.44
CA ASN A 278 -9.13 5.41 -17.81
C ASN A 278 -9.68 4.74 -16.56
N LEU A 279 -11.00 4.56 -16.56
CA LEU A 279 -11.73 3.75 -15.59
C LEU A 279 -11.90 2.34 -16.14
N VAL A 280 -11.70 1.34 -15.30
CA VAL A 280 -12.04 -0.06 -15.57
C VAL A 280 -13.43 -0.34 -14.99
N GLU A 281 -14.38 -0.61 -15.88
CA GLU A 281 -15.76 -0.91 -15.50
C GLU A 281 -15.85 -2.18 -14.64
N GLY A 282 -16.91 -2.27 -13.82
CA GLY A 282 -17.15 -3.43 -12.95
C GLY A 282 -16.24 -3.52 -11.71
N ARG A 283 -15.49 -2.46 -11.39
CA ARG A 283 -14.62 -2.39 -10.20
C ARG A 283 -15.10 -1.42 -9.12
N GLY A 284 -16.41 -1.24 -9.03
CA GLY A 284 -17.04 -0.49 -7.93
C GLY A 284 -16.86 1.03 -7.94
N ALA A 285 -16.38 1.60 -9.05
CA ALA A 285 -16.36 3.05 -9.27
C ALA A 285 -17.01 3.40 -10.60
N SER A 286 -17.74 4.50 -10.63
CA SER A 286 -18.30 5.11 -11.84
C SER A 286 -17.34 6.16 -12.43
N VAL A 287 -17.64 6.64 -13.65
CA VAL A 287 -16.88 7.74 -14.27
C VAL A 287 -17.01 9.03 -13.44
N GLN A 288 -18.17 9.25 -12.83
CA GLN A 288 -18.40 10.39 -11.97
C GLN A 288 -17.58 10.31 -10.67
N ASP A 289 -17.44 9.11 -10.10
CA ASP A 289 -16.54 8.89 -8.96
C ASP A 289 -15.09 9.17 -9.34
N ALA A 290 -14.67 8.73 -10.52
CA ALA A 290 -13.32 8.98 -11.01
C ALA A 290 -13.06 10.48 -11.19
N GLN A 291 -14.01 11.24 -11.74
CA GLN A 291 -13.92 12.70 -11.86
C GLN A 291 -13.87 13.37 -10.48
N TRP A 292 -14.69 12.93 -9.54
CA TRP A 292 -14.69 13.41 -8.16
C TRP A 292 -13.34 13.19 -7.48
N LEU A 293 -12.77 11.99 -7.62
CA LEU A 293 -11.45 11.64 -7.09
C LEU A 293 -10.34 12.51 -7.68
N VAL A 294 -10.38 12.80 -8.99
CA VAL A 294 -9.42 13.73 -9.61
C VAL A 294 -9.59 15.16 -9.09
N ALA A 295 -10.82 15.62 -8.87
CA ALA A 295 -11.08 16.93 -8.30
C ALA A 295 -10.56 17.05 -6.84
N LEU A 296 -10.79 16.01 -6.02
CA LEU A 296 -10.24 15.95 -4.67
C LEU A 296 -8.71 15.90 -4.69
N LEU A 297 -8.11 15.10 -5.57
CA LEU A 297 -6.66 15.07 -5.76
C LEU A 297 -6.12 16.49 -6.00
N GLN A 298 -6.71 17.25 -6.92
CA GLN A 298 -6.29 18.62 -7.21
C GLN A 298 -6.43 19.54 -5.99
N ARG A 299 -7.46 19.38 -5.16
CA ARG A 299 -7.66 20.20 -3.95
C ARG A 299 -6.70 19.86 -2.82
N PHE A 300 -6.40 18.57 -2.60
CA PHE A 300 -5.49 18.18 -1.52
C PHE A 300 -4.02 18.41 -1.89
N TYR A 301 -3.67 18.28 -3.17
CA TYR A 301 -2.28 18.42 -3.64
C TYR A 301 -1.98 19.79 -4.27
N GLY A 302 -3.00 20.58 -4.58
CA GLY A 302 -2.85 21.90 -5.18
C GLY A 302 -2.19 22.93 -4.26
N GLU A 303 -1.67 23.98 -4.89
CA GLU A 303 -1.13 25.13 -4.17
C GLU A 303 -2.24 26.05 -3.65
N GLU A 304 -1.87 26.87 -2.67
CA GLU A 304 -2.76 27.86 -2.06
C GLU A 304 -3.30 28.83 -3.12
N GLY A 305 -4.62 29.04 -3.14
CA GLY A 305 -5.29 29.85 -4.17
C GLY A 305 -5.65 29.11 -5.47
N HIS A 306 -5.14 27.89 -5.69
CA HIS A 306 -5.51 27.01 -6.81
C HIS A 306 -6.30 25.76 -6.34
N GLY A 307 -7.04 25.89 -5.23
CA GLY A 307 -7.83 24.81 -4.63
C GLY A 307 -7.18 24.13 -3.41
N GLY A 308 -5.89 24.36 -3.19
CA GLY A 308 -5.16 23.96 -1.98
C GLY A 308 -5.45 24.88 -0.79
N ASP A 309 -5.65 24.28 0.37
CA ASP A 309 -5.83 24.96 1.67
C ASP A 309 -4.75 24.47 2.64
N ALA A 310 -4.35 25.31 3.59
CA ALA A 310 -3.42 24.96 4.65
C ALA A 310 -3.93 23.76 5.47
N GLU A 311 -5.23 23.70 5.76
CA GLU A 311 -5.84 22.57 6.50
C GLU A 311 -5.78 21.27 5.68
N LYS A 312 -6.07 21.33 4.37
CA LYS A 312 -5.98 20.17 3.48
C LYS A 312 -4.55 19.65 3.36
N ARG A 313 -3.58 20.56 3.25
CA ARG A 313 -2.15 20.22 3.21
C ARG A 313 -1.70 19.59 4.52
N ARG A 314 -2.19 20.11 5.65
CA ARG A 314 -1.94 19.53 6.97
C ARG A 314 -2.49 18.11 7.07
N LEU A 315 -3.71 17.84 6.60
CA LEU A 315 -4.27 16.48 6.57
C LEU A 315 -3.43 15.53 5.72
N LEU A 316 -2.98 15.98 4.55
CA LEU A 316 -2.09 15.21 3.67
C LEU A 316 -0.76 14.87 4.38
N GLU A 317 -0.14 15.85 5.04
CA GLU A 317 1.09 15.65 5.79
C GLU A 317 0.94 14.70 6.98
N GLN A 318 -0.15 14.84 7.74
CA GLN A 318 -0.46 13.98 8.88
C GLN A 318 -0.63 12.52 8.43
N PHE A 319 -1.35 12.31 7.33
CA PHE A 319 -1.49 10.99 6.74
C PHE A 319 -0.15 10.40 6.32
N ALA A 320 0.66 11.16 5.56
CA ALA A 320 1.95 10.69 5.06
C ALA A 320 2.95 10.36 6.17
N LYS A 321 2.90 11.07 7.31
CA LYS A 321 3.73 10.81 8.50
C LYS A 321 3.20 9.66 9.36
N GLY A 322 1.97 9.21 9.12
CA GLY A 322 1.29 8.26 10.01
C GLY A 322 1.01 8.86 11.40
N ASP A 323 0.78 10.18 11.47
CA ASP A 323 0.50 10.88 12.71
C ASP A 323 -0.91 10.54 13.23
N GLY A 324 -1.06 10.36 14.54
CA GLY A 324 -2.35 10.18 15.19
C GLY A 324 -3.26 11.41 15.11
N GLY A 325 -2.72 12.56 14.67
CA GLY A 325 -3.49 13.76 14.37
C GLY A 325 -4.37 13.69 13.11
N PHE A 326 -4.19 12.68 12.25
CA PHE A 326 -5.05 12.46 11.08
C PHE A 326 -6.46 12.00 11.53
N SER A 327 -7.49 12.70 11.06
CA SER A 327 -8.89 12.38 11.35
C SER A 327 -9.66 12.19 10.05
N VAL A 328 -10.40 11.07 9.97
CA VAL A 328 -11.25 10.74 8.82
C VAL A 328 -12.44 11.69 8.74
N GLU A 329 -12.96 12.11 9.90
CA GLU A 329 -14.07 13.06 10.00
C GLU A 329 -13.71 14.40 9.37
N LYS A 330 -12.51 14.93 9.68
CA LYS A 330 -12.00 16.17 9.06
C LYS A 330 -11.79 16.02 7.55
N LEU A 331 -11.27 14.87 7.12
CA LEU A 331 -11.09 14.58 5.70
C LEU A 331 -12.43 14.59 4.96
N LEU A 332 -13.49 14.03 5.55
CA LEU A 332 -14.83 14.04 5.00
C LEU A 332 -15.37 15.47 4.90
N GLU A 333 -15.28 16.24 5.98
CA GLU A 333 -15.72 17.64 6.02
C GLU A 333 -15.01 18.49 4.94
N GLU A 334 -13.68 18.36 4.81
CA GLU A 334 -12.91 19.08 3.79
C GLU A 334 -13.23 18.64 2.36
N SER A 335 -13.67 17.39 2.18
CA SER A 335 -14.05 16.84 0.89
C SER A 335 -15.47 17.25 0.49
N GLU A 336 -16.39 17.39 1.44
CA GLU A 336 -17.78 17.82 1.21
C GLU A 336 -17.87 19.30 0.80
N LYS A 337 -16.93 20.15 1.22
CA LYS A 337 -16.79 21.55 0.74
C LYS A 337 -16.54 21.67 -0.78
N LEU A 338 -16.47 20.57 -1.52
CA LEU A 338 -16.40 20.53 -2.98
C LEU A 338 -17.79 20.55 -3.65
N GLY A 339 -18.85 20.17 -2.93
CA GLY A 339 -20.24 20.10 -3.42
C GLY A 339 -21.01 21.41 -3.34
#